data_AF-A0A800F3U3-F1
#
_entry.id   AF-A0A800F3U3-F1
#
_cell.length_a   1.000
_cell.length_b   1.000
_cell.length_c   1.000
_cell.angle_alpha   90.00
_cell.angle_beta   90.00
_cell.angle_gamma   90.00
#
_symmetry.space_group_name_H-M   'P 1'
#
loop_
_entity.id
_entity.type
_entity.pdbx_description
1 polymer ?
#
loop_
_entity_poly.entity_id
_entity_poly.type
_entity_poly.pdbx_seq_one_letter_code
_entity_poly.pdbx_strand_id
1 'polypeptide(L)' 'MHCAGGPGPDQVESLDVIQAWVEDGSAPDQVLAARRTNGEVEMQRPICAYPAVARYDGTGDAKREESFSCGR' A
#
# COMPACT_ATOMS: atom_id res chain seq x y z
N MET A 1 9.50 -18.42 -0.37
CA MET A 1 8.30 -17.99 0.40
C MET A 1 7.43 -17.18 -0.55
N HIS A 2 6.11 -17.36 -0.51
CA HIS A 2 5.10 -16.69 -1.33
C HIS A 2 3.93 -16.36 -0.40
N CYS A 3 3.25 -15.22 -0.61
CA CYS A 3 2.38 -14.46 0.29
C CYS A 3 3.07 -13.33 1.08
N ALA A 4 4.30 -13.54 1.57
CA ALA A 4 5.04 -12.49 2.30
C ALA A 4 6.54 -12.48 1.92
N GLY A 5 7.24 -11.43 2.35
CA GLY A 5 8.63 -11.16 2.05
C GLY A 5 8.87 -10.53 0.67
N GLY A 6 10.12 -10.60 0.21
CA GLY A 6 10.57 -9.88 -0.97
C GLY A 6 11.11 -8.48 -0.65
N PRO A 7 11.55 -7.72 -1.66
CA PRO A 7 12.18 -6.42 -1.43
C PRO A 7 11.19 -5.27 -1.23
N GLY A 8 9.90 -5.45 -1.54
CA GLY A 8 8.88 -4.41 -1.46
C GLY A 8 8.03 -4.46 -0.19
N PRO A 9 7.07 -3.51 -0.04
CA PRO A 9 6.03 -3.56 0.97
C PRO A 9 5.13 -4.78 0.79
N ASP A 10 5.16 -5.69 1.74
CA ASP A 10 4.52 -7.01 1.68
C ASP A 10 3.41 -7.21 2.73
N GLN A 11 3.24 -6.26 3.64
CA GLN A 11 2.24 -6.32 4.72
C GLN A 11 1.09 -5.37 4.43
N VAL A 12 -0.14 -5.86 4.57
CA VAL A 12 -1.38 -5.13 4.34
C VAL A 12 -2.40 -5.51 5.40
N GLU A 13 -3.06 -4.53 6.02
CA GLU A 13 -4.18 -4.73 6.95
C GLU A 13 -5.48 -5.01 6.16
N SER A 14 -5.53 -6.16 5.49
CA SER A 14 -6.60 -6.46 4.52
C SER A 14 -7.97 -6.67 5.15
N LEU A 15 -8.04 -7.12 6.40
CA LEU A 15 -9.31 -7.39 7.08
C LEU A 15 -10.11 -6.10 7.31
N ASP A 16 -9.47 -5.05 7.83
CA ASP A 16 -10.12 -3.76 8.07
C ASP A 16 -10.63 -3.13 6.77
N VAL A 17 -9.85 -3.26 5.70
CA VAL A 17 -10.20 -2.80 4.35
C VAL A 17 -11.44 -3.53 3.82
N ILE A 18 -11.46 -4.86 3.95
CA ILE A 18 -12.59 -5.67 3.49
C ILE A 18 -13.83 -5.39 4.33
N GLN A 19 -13.68 -5.21 5.64
CA GLN A 19 -14.77 -4.86 6.53
C GLN A 19 -15.42 -3.54 6.10
N ALA A 20 -14.64 -2.46 5.95
CA ALA A 20 -15.15 -1.17 5.50
C ALA A 20 -15.81 -1.24 4.12
N TRP A 21 -15.29 -2.07 3.21
CA TRP A 21 -15.91 -2.25 1.90
C TRP A 21 -17.27 -2.95 2.00
N VAL A 22 -17.35 -4.06 2.74
CA VAL A 22 -18.56 -4.89 2.82
C VAL A 22 -19.65 -4.25 3.69
N GLU A 23 -19.26 -3.68 4.83
CA GLU A 23 -20.19 -3.17 5.84
C GLU A 23 -20.60 -1.72 5.55
N ASP A 24 -19.65 -0.86 5.13
CA ASP A 24 -19.89 0.57 4.92
C ASP A 24 -20.02 0.95 3.43
N GLY A 25 -19.87 -0.01 2.52
CA GLY A 25 -19.88 0.24 1.07
C GLY A 25 -18.67 1.03 0.57
N SER A 26 -17.61 1.15 1.37
CA SER A 26 -16.44 1.98 1.07
C SER A 26 -15.37 1.17 0.31
N ALA A 27 -15.58 1.00 -1.01
CA ALA A 27 -14.61 0.33 -1.87
C ALA A 27 -13.29 1.13 -1.95
N PRO A 28 -12.11 0.51 -1.73
CA PRO A 28 -10.84 1.21 -1.77
C PRO A 28 -10.35 1.41 -3.21
N ASP A 29 -10.01 2.65 -3.58
CA ASP A 29 -9.25 2.94 -4.80
C ASP A 29 -7.77 2.56 -4.65
N GLN A 30 -7.29 2.47 -3.40
CA GLN A 30 -5.95 2.01 -3.04
C GLN A 30 -5.93 1.41 -1.63
N VAL A 31 -4.94 0.55 -1.37
CA VAL A 31 -4.68 -0.03 -0.05
C VAL A 31 -3.23 0.21 0.33
N LEU A 32 -2.97 0.64 1.56
CA LEU A 32 -1.59 0.87 2.00
C LEU A 32 -0.88 -0.45 2.32
N ALA A 33 0.29 -0.64 1.71
CA ALA A 33 1.22 -1.71 2.04
C ALA A 33 2.45 -1.15 2.76
N ALA A 34 2.96 -1.91 3.74
CA ALA A 34 4.16 -1.61 4.48
C ALA A 34 5.18 -2.75 4.40
N ARG A 35 6.46 -2.39 4.39
CA ARG A 35 7.56 -3.29 4.74
C ARG A 35 8.02 -2.93 6.14
N ARG A 36 8.11 -3.92 7.03
CA ARG A 36 8.63 -3.73 8.38
C ARG A 36 9.92 -4.50 8.60
N THR A 37 10.89 -3.83 9.20
CA THR A 37 12.15 -4.42 9.66
C THR A 37 12.26 -4.18 11.15
N ASN A 38 12.40 -5.24 11.94
CA ASN A 38 12.42 -5.18 13.42
C ASN A 38 11.18 -4.48 14.04
N GLY A 39 10.01 -4.63 13.41
CA GLY A 39 8.75 -4.01 13.87
C GLY A 39 8.53 -2.57 13.41
N GLU A 40 9.57 -1.89 12.93
CA GLU A 40 9.50 -0.53 12.43
C GLU A 40 9.17 -0.49 10.93
N VAL A 41 8.38 0.50 10.52
CA VAL A 41 8.06 0.73 9.11
C VAL A 41 9.32 1.22 8.38
N GLU A 42 9.82 0.41 7.46
CA GLU A 42 10.98 0.74 6.62
C GLU A 42 10.55 1.44 5.32
N MET A 43 9.43 1.00 4.74
CA MET A 43 8.93 1.50 3.46
C MET A 43 7.41 1.33 3.38
N GLN A 44 6.72 2.29 2.76
CA GLN A 44 5.30 2.20 2.45
C GLN A 44 5.00 2.55 0.99
N ARG A 45 3.99 1.89 0.44
CA ARG A 45 3.43 2.18 -0.88
C ARG A 45 1.93 1.94 -0.93
N PRO A 46 1.16 2.77 -1.68
CA PRO A 46 -0.18 2.38 -2.05
C PRO A 46 -0.14 1.22 -3.05
N ILE A 47 -0.92 0.18 -2.80
CA ILE A 47 -1.36 -0.79 -3.79
C ILE A 47 -2.59 -0.19 -4.46
N CYS A 48 -2.47 0.11 -5.74
CA CYS A 48 -3.53 0.77 -6.50
C CYS A 48 -4.52 -0.26 -7.05
N ALA A 49 -5.80 0.10 -7.08
CA ALA A 49 -6.80 -0.66 -7.81
C ALA A 49 -6.43 -0.69 -9.30
N TYR A 50 -6.39 -1.89 -9.88
CA TYR A 50 -6.10 -2.04 -11.30
C TYR A 50 -7.12 -1.26 -12.15
N PRO A 51 -6.70 -0.54 -13.22
CA PRO A 51 -5.38 -0.56 -13.87
C PRO A 51 -4.39 0.50 -13.38
N ALA A 52 -4.68 1.22 -12.30
CA ALA A 52 -3.75 2.22 -11.78
C ALA A 52 -2.50 1.54 -11.19
N VAL A 53 -1.39 2.29 -11.18
CA VAL A 53 -0.10 1.90 -10.62
C VAL A 53 0.41 3.01 -9.71
N ALA A 54 1.15 2.64 -8.66
CA ALA A 54 1.77 3.61 -7.78
C ALA A 54 2.94 4.28 -8.52
N ARG A 55 2.89 5.60 -8.64
CA ARG A 55 3.94 6.41 -9.27
C ARG A 55 4.53 7.34 -8.22
N TYR A 56 5.86 7.45 -8.21
CA TYR A 56 6.55 8.44 -7.38
C TYR A 56 6.27 9.83 -7.96
N ASP A 57 5.91 10.77 -7.09
CA ASP A 57 5.51 12.13 -7.50
C ASP A 57 6.71 13.03 -7.84
N GLY A 58 7.94 12.52 -7.68
CA GLY A 58 9.18 13.22 -8.03
C GLY A 58 9.77 14.05 -6.89
N THR A 59 9.07 14.13 -5.75
CA THR A 59 9.48 14.89 -4.57
C THR A 59 9.21 14.09 -3.29
N GLY A 60 9.93 14.40 -2.21
CA GLY A 60 9.75 13.75 -0.92
C GLY A 60 10.58 12.46 -0.76
N ASP A 61 10.50 11.85 0.42
CA ASP A 61 11.23 10.62 0.70
C ASP A 61 10.59 9.44 -0.05
N ALA A 62 11.36 8.86 -0.97
CA ALA A 62 10.94 7.70 -1.72
C ALA A 62 10.63 6.48 -0.83
N LYS A 63 10.83 6.47 0.49
CA LYS A 63 10.35 5.38 1.36
C LYS A 63 8.93 5.59 1.90
N ARG A 64 8.36 6.78 1.72
CA ARG A 64 7.10 7.18 2.33
C ARG A 64 5.91 7.07 1.37
N GLU A 65 4.72 6.83 1.92
CA GLU A 65 3.49 6.74 1.12
C GLU A 65 3.11 8.09 0.50
N GLU A 66 3.33 9.19 1.23
CA GLU A 66 2.93 10.54 0.82
C GLU A 66 3.68 11.08 -0.42
N SER A 67 4.69 10.34 -0.89
CA SER A 67 5.43 10.66 -2.11
C SER A 67 4.95 9.88 -3.33
N PHE A 68 3.84 9.14 -3.21
CA PHE A 68 3.29 8.30 -4.27
C PHE A 68 1.81 8.57 -4.49
N SER A 69 1.44 8.61 -5.76
CA SER A 69 0.05 8.70 -6.20
C SER A 69 -0.31 7.53 -7.11
N CYS A 70 -1.55 7.03 -6.99
CA CYS A 70 -2.10 6.07 -7.94
C CYS A 70 -2.50 6.77 -9.23
N GLY A 71 -1.95 6.31 -10.36
CA GLY A 71 -2.24 6.87 -11.68
C GLY A 71 -2.06 5.83 -12.79
N ARG A 72 -2.48 6.17 -14.01
CA ARG A 72 -2.28 5.27 -15.17
C ARG A 72 -0.85 5.30 -15.67
#